data_AF-A0A8J3E6N7-F1
#
_entry.id   AF-A0A8J3E6N7-F1
#
_cell.length_a   1.000
_cell.length_b   1.000
_cell.length_c   1.000
_cell.angle_alpha   90.00
_cell.angle_beta   90.00
_cell.angle_gamma   90.00
#
_symmetry.space_group_name_H-M   'P 1'
#
loop_
_entity.id
_entity.type
_entity.pdbx_description
1 polymer ?
#
loop_
_entity_poly.entity_id
_entity_poly.type
_entity_poly.pdbx_seq_one_letter_code
_entity_poly.pdbx_strand_id
1 'polypeptide(L)' 'MRVLKGLSQENLAVDAGIDRTYVSRLERGLENPTVEVLDRIAKALDRDIIGFFDDVSPDEPEVRPLKGGRKPK' A
#
# COMPACT_ATOMS: atom_id res chain seq x y z
N MET A 1 6.44 1.91 0.00
CA MET A 1 6.33 1.04 -1.20
C MET A 1 5.53 1.67 -2.35
N ARG A 2 4.18 1.77 -2.31
CA ARG A 2 3.40 2.27 -3.48
C ARG A 2 3.73 3.71 -3.93
N VAL A 3 4.09 4.58 -2.98
CA VAL A 3 4.44 5.98 -3.23
C VAL A 3 5.67 6.07 -4.14
N LEU A 4 6.67 5.21 -3.90
CA LEU A 4 7.88 5.14 -4.70
C LEU A 4 7.59 4.66 -6.14
N LYS A 5 6.55 3.84 -6.32
CA LYS A 5 6.05 3.41 -7.63
C LYS A 5 5.04 4.39 -8.25
N GLY A 6 4.74 5.52 -7.60
CA GLY A 6 3.71 6.46 -8.08
C GLY A 6 2.29 5.89 -8.11
N LEU A 7 2.04 4.76 -7.44
CA LEU A 7 0.77 4.06 -7.47
C LEU A 7 -0.22 4.70 -6.49
N SER A 8 -1.43 5.04 -6.98
CA SER A 8 -2.52 5.49 -6.12
C SER A 8 -3.07 4.31 -5.28
N GLN A 9 -3.76 4.62 -4.18
CA GLN A 9 -4.47 3.58 -3.40
C GLN A 9 -5.55 2.88 -4.23
N GLU A 10 -6.18 3.61 -5.16
CA GLU A 10 -7.21 3.07 -6.04
C GLU A 10 -6.62 2.11 -7.08
N ASN A 11 -5.50 2.47 -7.69
CA ASN A 11 -4.81 1.57 -8.61
C ASN A 11 -4.31 0.32 -7.88
N LEU A 12 -3.72 0.49 -6.68
CA LEU A 12 -3.27 -0.66 -5.88
C LEU A 12 -4.44 -1.60 -5.54
N ALA A 13 -5.59 -1.04 -5.19
CA ALA A 13 -6.78 -1.80 -4.89
C ALA A 13 -7.28 -2.59 -6.10
N VAL A 14 -7.31 -1.96 -7.28
CA VAL A 14 -7.68 -2.61 -8.55
C VAL A 14 -6.71 -3.73 -8.89
N ASP A 15 -5.40 -3.45 -8.86
CA ASP A 15 -4.35 -4.40 -9.24
C ASP A 15 -4.30 -5.59 -8.26
N ALA A 16 -4.51 -5.34 -6.97
CA ALA A 16 -4.60 -6.40 -5.95
C ALA A 16 -5.98 -7.06 -5.90
N GLY A 17 -7.00 -6.52 -6.59
CA GLY A 17 -8.39 -6.99 -6.59
C GLY A 17 -9.13 -6.87 -5.25
N ILE A 18 -8.76 -5.89 -4.42
CA ILE A 18 -9.33 -5.67 -3.08
C ILE A 18 -10.03 -4.30 -3.01
N ASP A 19 -10.82 -4.07 -1.97
CA ASP A 19 -11.52 -2.80 -1.81
C ASP A 19 -10.56 -1.63 -1.51
N ARG A 20 -10.76 -0.48 -2.15
CA ARG A 20 -9.93 0.72 -1.94
C ARG A 20 -9.96 1.21 -0.48
N THR A 21 -11.11 1.12 0.18
CA THR A 21 -11.26 1.42 1.62
C THR A 21 -10.50 0.42 2.47
N TYR A 22 -10.43 -0.84 2.04
CA TYR A 22 -9.58 -1.84 2.67
C TYR A 22 -8.10 -1.44 2.59
N VAL A 23 -7.59 -1.08 1.40
CA VAL A 23 -6.22 -0.53 1.23
C VAL A 23 -5.98 0.67 2.14
N SER A 24 -6.92 1.62 2.18
CA SER A 24 -6.80 2.81 3.03
C SER A 24 -6.73 2.49 4.53
N ARG A 25 -7.51 1.51 5.00
CA ARG A 25 -7.49 1.08 6.41
C ARG A 25 -6.22 0.30 6.74
N LEU A 26 -5.79 -0.58 5.82
CA LEU A 26 -4.55 -1.33 5.93
C LEU A 26 -3.33 -0.41 6.06
N GLU A 27 -3.20 0.62 5.21
CA GLU A 27 -2.09 1.59 5.29
C GLU A 27 -2.07 2.41 6.60
N ARG A 28 -3.20 2.45 7.32
CA ARG A 28 -3.31 3.09 8.63
C ARG A 28 -3.15 2.12 9.80
N GLY A 29 -2.83 0.86 9.54
CA GLY A 29 -2.70 -0.18 10.56
C GLY A 29 -4.02 -0.58 11.22
N LEU A 30 -5.16 -0.33 10.56
CA LEU A 30 -6.50 -0.61 11.10
C LEU A 30 -7.06 -1.98 10.70
N GLU A 31 -6.31 -2.77 9.93
CA GLU A 31 -6.71 -4.08 9.43
C GLU A 31 -5.59 -5.10 9.65
N ASN A 32 -5.99 -6.36 9.87
CA ASN A 32 -5.07 -7.50 9.89
C ASN A 32 -5.35 -8.38 8.66
N PRO A 33 -4.58 -8.24 7.56
CA PRO A 33 -4.84 -8.96 6.32
C PRO A 33 -4.49 -10.44 6.43
N THR A 34 -5.19 -11.26 5.65
CA THR A 34 -4.78 -12.66 5.46
C THR A 34 -3.49 -12.72 4.63
N VAL A 35 -2.77 -13.84 4.70
CA VAL A 35 -1.58 -14.08 3.87
C VAL A 35 -1.91 -13.99 2.39
N GLU A 36 -3.10 -14.44 1.96
CA GLU A 36 -3.56 -14.33 0.58
C GLU A 36 -3.70 -12.86 0.14
N VAL A 37 -4.27 -11.99 0.99
CA VAL A 37 -4.38 -10.56 0.69
C VAL A 37 -3.00 -9.91 0.63
N LEU A 38 -2.08 -10.27 1.54
CA LEU A 38 -0.70 -9.79 1.49
C LEU A 38 0.01 -10.20 0.21
N ASP A 39 -0.12 -11.46 -0.22
CA ASP A 39 0.48 -11.97 -1.47
C ASP A 39 -0.06 -11.20 -2.70
N ARG A 40 -1.37 -10.93 -2.74
CA ARG A 40 -1.98 -10.14 -3.82
C ARG A 40 -1.46 -8.70 -3.85
N ILE A 41 -1.28 -8.07 -2.69
CA ILE A 41 -0.70 -6.73 -2.57
C ILE A 41 0.77 -6.74 -3.01
N ALA A 42 1.54 -7.75 -2.59
CA ALA A 42 2.94 -7.91 -2.99
C ALA A 42 3.08 -8.03 -4.52
N LYS A 43 2.25 -8.87 -5.15
CA LYS A 43 2.17 -9.03 -6.60
C LYS A 43 1.78 -7.74 -7.31
N ALA A 44 0.76 -7.03 -6.84
CA ALA A 44 0.36 -5.74 -7.38
C ALA A 44 1.45 -4.66 -7.26
N LEU A 45 2.26 -4.76 -6.20
CA LEU A 45 3.43 -3.92 -6.00
C LEU A 45 4.68 -4.45 -6.70
N ASP A 46 4.62 -5.56 -7.44
CA ASP A 46 5.74 -6.22 -8.09
C ASP A 46 6.95 -6.30 -7.13
N ARG A 47 6.71 -6.99 -6.00
CA ARG A 47 7.61 -7.21 -4.86
C ARG A 47 7.41 -8.61 -4.31
N ASP A 48 8.43 -9.13 -3.65
CA ASP A 48 8.31 -10.32 -2.80
C ASP A 48 7.54 -9.97 -1.51
N ILE A 49 6.64 -10.86 -1.09
CA ILE A 49 5.88 -10.76 0.16
C ILE A 49 6.80 -10.69 1.39
N ILE A 50 7.99 -11.30 1.32
CA ILE A 50 8.98 -11.29 2.41
C ILE A 50 9.38 -9.85 2.78
N GLY A 51 9.44 -8.93 1.81
CA GLY A 51 9.82 -7.53 2.03
C GLY A 51 8.79 -6.69 2.81
N PHE A 52 7.66 -7.28 3.25
CA PHE A 52 6.76 -6.64 4.22
C PHE A 52 7.14 -6.90 5.67
N PHE A 53 8.05 -7.83 5.92
CA PHE A 53 8.48 -8.24 7.26
C PHE A 53 9.85 -7.71 7.64
N ASP A 54 10.42 -6.82 6.82
CA ASP A 54 11.66 -6.13 7.14
C ASP A 54 11.44 -5.19 8.33
N ASP A 55 12.42 -5.14 9.25
CA ASP A 55 12.40 -4.18 10.35
C ASP A 55 12.52 -2.76 9.80
N VAL A 56 11.60 -1.89 10.23
CA VAL A 56 11.67 -0.46 9.91
C VAL A 56 12.66 0.18 10.87
N SER A 57 13.79 0.68 10.35
CA SER A 57 14.72 1.45 11.17
C SER A 57 14.04 2.75 11.63
N PRO A 58 14.21 3.19 12.89
CA PRO A 58 13.67 4.46 13.37
C PRO A 58 14.17 5.67 12.56
N ASP A 59 15.33 5.53 11.92
CA ASP A 59 15.96 6.56 11.10
C ASP A 59 15.44 6.59 9.66
N GLU A 60 14.53 5.68 9.27
CA GLU A 60 13.95 5.70 7.93
C GLU A 60 13.01 6.91 7.75
N PRO A 61 13.18 7.67 6.66
CA PRO A 61 12.37 8.85 6.42
C PRO A 61 10.90 8.48 6.17
N GLU A 62 10.00 9.14 6.88
CA GLU A 62 8.56 8.94 6.73
C GLU A 62 8.11 9.19 5.28
N VAL A 63 7.50 8.18 4.66
CA VAL A 63 7.10 8.26 3.26
C VAL A 63 5.81 9.07 3.14
N ARG A 64 5.93 10.31 2.64
CA ARG A 64 4.77 11.20 2.42
C ARG A 64 3.76 10.57 1.44
N PRO A 65 2.45 10.59 1.75
CA PRO A 65 1.43 10.11 0.81
C PRO A 65 1.43 10.89 -0.51
N LEU A 66 1.06 10.22 -1.60
CA LEU A 66 0.81 10.88 -2.89
C LEU A 66 -0.26 11.96 -2.74
N LYS A 67 -0.10 13.06 -3.47
CA LYS A 67 -1.09 14.15 -3.51
C LYS A 67 -2.44 13.61 -4.02
N GLY A 68 -3.53 14.05 -3.40
CA GLY A 68 -4.87 13.71 -3.85
C GLY A 68 -5.15 14.26 -5.26
N GLY A 69 -5.81 13.46 -6.10
CA GLY A 69 -6.15 13.83 -7.48
C GLY A 69 -7.37 14.75 -7.62
N ARG A 70 -7.97 15.22 -6.52
CA ARG A 70 -9.13 16.12 -6.59
C ARG A 70 -8.66 17.48 -7.11
N LYS A 71 -9.15 17.89 -8.29
CA LYS A 71 -8.99 19.27 -8.76
C LYS A 71 -9.60 20.22 -7.72
N PRO A 72 -8.93 21.34 -7.37
CA PRO A 72 -9.54 22.35 -6.53
C PRO A 72 -10.84 22.83 -7.19
N LYS A 73 -11.86 23.04 -6.36
CA LYS A 73 -13.17 23.53 -6.80
C LYS A 73 -13.06 24.99 -7.24
#